data_AF-A0A9D4LVP8-F1
#
_entry.id   AF-A0A9D4LVP8-F1
#
_cell.length_a   1.000
_cell.length_b   1.000
_cell.length_c   1.000
_cell.angle_alpha   90.00
_cell.angle_beta   90.00
_cell.angle_gamma   90.00
#
_symmetry.space_group_name_H-M   'P 1'
#
loop_
_entity.id
_entity.type
_entity.pdbx_description
1 polymer ?
#
loop_
_entity_poly.entity_id
_entity_poly.type
_entity_poly.pdbx_seq_one_letter_code
_entity_poly.pdbx_strand_id
1 'polypeptide(L)'
;MDEAGVKCIPEHTGFKANCLHPDVIEVSFYEFLDVNGPIGDEEPIHEVYRYIAYRRLARWFFAPSEQEGLTTSSVMRCGSHSPEISV
;
A
#
# COMPACT_ATOMS: atom_id res chain seq x y z
N MET A 1 13.62 -4.05 -26.64
CA MET A 1 12.31 -4.17 -25.99
C MET A 1 12.33 -3.16 -24.87
N ASP A 2 11.52 -2.11 -25.00
CA ASP A 2 11.50 -0.99 -24.08
C ASP A 2 11.18 -1.47 -22.66
N GLU A 3 12.17 -1.37 -21.79
CA GLU A 3 11.99 -1.34 -20.35
C GLU A 3 11.28 -0.02 -20.05
N ALA A 4 9.95 0.01 -20.23
CA ALA A 4 9.11 1.12 -19.82
C ALA A 4 9.09 1.14 -18.28
N GLY A 5 10.21 1.56 -17.70
CA GLY A 5 10.46 1.61 -16.28
C GLY A 5 9.39 2.48 -15.63
N VAL A 6 8.59 1.86 -14.78
CA VAL A 6 7.59 2.54 -13.95
C VAL A 6 8.27 3.73 -13.27
N LYS A 7 7.83 4.95 -13.62
CA LYS A 7 8.53 6.17 -13.25
C LYS A 7 8.25 6.58 -11.81
N CYS A 8 7.09 6.18 -11.28
CA CYS A 8 6.58 6.54 -9.96
C CYS A 8 5.83 5.36 -9.30
N ILE A 9 5.93 5.21 -7.97
CA ILE A 9 5.23 4.15 -7.20
C ILE A 9 3.72 4.05 -7.51
N PRO A 10 2.94 5.13 -7.61
CA PRO A 10 1.50 5.03 -7.84
C PRO A 10 1.11 4.41 -9.20
N GLU A 11 2.03 4.42 -10.15
CA GLU A 11 1.83 3.81 -11.47
C GLU A 11 2.09 2.29 -11.44
N HIS A 12 2.77 1.79 -10.41
CA HIS A 12 3.12 0.38 -10.28
C HIS A 12 1.86 -0.48 -10.10
N THR A 13 1.74 -1.55 -10.88
CA THR A 13 0.58 -2.46 -10.82
C THR A 13 0.41 -3.09 -9.44
N GLY A 14 1.51 -3.49 -8.81
CA GLY A 14 1.53 -3.98 -7.43
C GLY A 14 1.08 -2.94 -6.40
N PHE A 15 1.34 -1.64 -6.62
CA PHE A 15 0.84 -0.58 -5.73
C PHE A 15 -0.68 -0.46 -5.85
N LYS A 16 -1.20 -0.39 -7.08
CA LYS A 16 -2.64 -0.31 -7.33
C LYS A 16 -3.39 -1.52 -6.76
N ALA A 17 -2.87 -2.72 -7.00
CA ALA A 17 -3.47 -3.96 -6.52
C ALA A 17 -3.44 -4.08 -4.99
N ASN A 18 -2.36 -3.65 -4.32
CA ASN A 18 -2.23 -3.83 -2.87
C ASN A 18 -2.77 -2.68 -2.03
N CYS A 19 -2.66 -1.44 -2.52
CA CYS A 19 -2.87 -0.24 -1.69
C CYS A 19 -4.10 0.57 -2.12
N LEU A 20 -4.63 0.36 -3.32
CA LEU A 20 -5.80 1.11 -3.85
C LEU A 20 -7.00 0.22 -4.17
N HIS A 21 -6.85 -1.12 -4.19
CA HIS A 21 -7.97 -2.00 -4.53
C HIS A 21 -8.96 -2.08 -3.37
N PRO A 22 -10.24 -1.67 -3.56
CA PRO A 22 -11.23 -1.59 -2.46
C PRO A 22 -11.38 -2.91 -1.70
N ASP A 23 -11.58 -4.02 -2.41
CA ASP A 23 -11.76 -5.34 -1.79
C ASP A 23 -10.54 -5.77 -0.95
N VAL A 24 -9.33 -5.41 -1.39
CA VAL A 24 -8.09 -5.75 -0.67
C VAL A 24 -7.99 -4.93 0.63
N ILE A 25 -8.36 -3.66 0.56
CA ILE A 25 -8.38 -2.76 1.71
C ILE A 25 -9.48 -3.18 2.69
N GLU A 26 -10.65 -3.59 2.21
CA GLU A 26 -11.75 -4.09 3.03
C GLU A 26 -11.38 -5.40 3.76
N VAL A 27 -10.80 -6.38 3.07
CA VAL A 27 -10.32 -7.61 3.71
C VAL A 27 -9.28 -7.30 4.79
N SER A 28 -8.34 -6.40 4.48
CA SER A 28 -7.30 -5.97 5.42
C SER A 28 -7.86 -5.19 6.62
N PHE A 29 -9.02 -4.54 6.45
CA PHE A 29 -9.74 -3.88 7.52
C PHE A 29 -10.35 -4.89 8.48
N TYR A 30 -11.00 -5.95 7.99
CA TYR A 30 -11.47 -7.02 8.88
C TYR A 30 -10.32 -7.73 9.60
N GLU A 31 -9.20 -7.99 8.92
CA GLU A 31 -7.98 -8.51 9.57
C GLU A 31 -7.45 -7.56 10.67
N PHE A 32 -7.57 -6.25 10.46
CA PHE A 32 -7.22 -5.26 11.46
C PHE A 32 -8.15 -5.31 12.67
N LEU A 33 -9.47 -5.44 12.44
CA LEU A 33 -10.46 -5.57 13.52
C LEU A 33 -10.28 -6.86 14.34
N ASP A 34 -9.92 -7.98 13.69
CA ASP A 34 -9.69 -9.25 14.38
C ASP A 34 -8.55 -9.15 15.41
N VAL A 35 -7.56 -8.29 15.16
CA VAL A 35 -6.40 -8.10 16.04
C VAL A 35 -6.60 -6.98 17.06
N ASN A 36 -7.22 -5.88 16.66
CA ASN A 36 -7.32 -4.66 17.48
C ASN A 36 -8.68 -4.49 18.17
N GLY A 37 -9.67 -5.29 17.79
CA GLY A 37 -11.05 -5.15 18.23
C GLY A 37 -11.86 -4.20 17.35
N PRO A 38 -13.17 -4.06 17.65
CA PRO A 38 -14.07 -3.19 16.90
C PRO A 38 -13.70 -1.71 17.07
N ILE A 39 -13.87 -0.95 15.99
CA ILE A 39 -13.73 0.50 15.96
C ILE A 39 -14.98 1.13 16.57
N GLY A 40 -14.81 2.09 17.47
CA GLY A 40 -15.91 2.85 18.07
C GLY A 40 -16.43 3.93 17.13
N ASP A 41 -17.65 4.41 17.39
CA ASP A 41 -18.32 5.44 16.56
C ASP A 41 -17.60 6.80 16.52
N GLU A 42 -16.64 7.03 17.43
CA GLU A 42 -15.85 8.25 17.52
C GLU A 42 -14.65 8.26 16.54
N GLU A 43 -14.23 7.10 16.04
CA GLU A 43 -13.05 7.02 15.17
C GLU A 43 -13.42 7.23 13.69
N PRO A 44 -12.77 8.18 12.99
CA PRO A 44 -13.01 8.42 11.58
C PRO A 44 -12.54 7.22 10.74
N ILE A 45 -13.48 6.41 10.25
CA ILE A 45 -13.21 5.18 9.49
C ILE A 45 -12.24 5.37 8.31
N HIS A 46 -12.28 6.53 7.65
CA HIS A 46 -11.40 6.86 6.53
C HIS A 46 -9.92 6.97 6.95
N GLU A 47 -9.63 7.38 8.18
CA GLU A 47 -8.26 7.40 8.70
C GLU A 47 -7.72 5.98 8.93
N VAL A 48 -8.59 5.07 9.35
CA VAL A 48 -8.23 3.65 9.54
C VAL A 48 -7.94 2.99 8.20
N TYR A 49 -8.77 3.23 7.19
CA TYR A 49 -8.49 2.75 5.83
C TYR A 49 -7.17 3.30 5.28
N ARG A 50 -6.90 4.59 5.48
CA ARG A 50 -5.64 5.20 5.08
C ARG A 50 -4.44 4.58 5.82
N TYR A 51 -4.57 4.34 7.13
CA TYR A 51 -3.54 3.65 7.92
C TYR A 51 -3.26 2.23 7.38
N ILE A 52 -4.32 1.46 7.08
CA ILE A 52 -4.19 0.11 6.51
C ILE A 52 -3.49 0.14 5.15
N ALA A 53 -3.86 1.07 4.27
CA ALA A 53 -3.21 1.25 2.98
C ALA A 53 -1.71 1.55 3.12
N TYR A 54 -1.33 2.44 4.04
CA TYR A 54 0.08 2.71 4.33
C TYR A 54 0.82 1.50 4.91
N ARG A 55 0.18 0.75 5.80
CA ARG A 55 0.78 -0.46 6.38
C ARG A 55 1.03 -1.52 5.30
N ARG A 56 0.12 -1.68 4.35
CA ARG A 56 0.29 -2.56 3.19
C ARG A 56 1.40 -2.06 2.27
N LEU A 57 1.46 -0.76 1.98
CA LEU A 57 2.55 -0.16 1.21
C LEU A 57 3.91 -0.47 1.84
N ALA A 58 4.05 -0.25 3.16
CA ALA A 58 5.29 -0.53 3.87
C ALA A 58 5.66 -2.02 3.80
N ARG A 59 4.69 -2.92 4.00
CA ARG A 59 4.92 -4.36 3.85
C ARG A 59 5.36 -4.70 2.42
N TRP A 60 4.64 -4.25 1.41
CA TRP A 60 4.98 -4.52 0.01
C TRP A 60 6.35 -3.98 -0.36
N PHE A 61 6.75 -2.81 0.17
CA PHE A 61 8.03 -2.18 -0.09
C PHE A 61 9.22 -2.83 0.66
N PHE A 62 8.99 -3.35 1.87
CA PHE A 62 10.03 -3.97 2.70
C PHE A 62 9.99 -5.50 2.74
N ALA A 63 9.03 -6.14 2.06
CA ALA A 63 8.97 -7.59 1.85
C ALA A 63 9.61 -7.93 0.50
N PRO A 64 10.89 -8.35 0.46
CA PRO A 64 11.62 -8.57 -0.79
C PRO A 64 11.08 -9.73 -1.66
N SER A 65 10.17 -10.55 -1.13
CA SER A 65 9.60 -11.70 -1.86
C SER A 65 8.47 -11.34 -2.84
N GLU A 66 7.94 -10.11 -2.81
CA GLU A 66 6.76 -9.71 -3.61
C GLU A 66 7.07 -8.72 -4.74
N GLN A 67 8.35 -8.39 -4.96
CA GLN A 67 8.79 -7.37 -5.92
C GLN A 67 9.43 -7.96 -7.18
N GLU A 68 8.75 -8.88 -7.87
CA GLU A 68 9.22 -9.33 -9.18
C GLU A 68 9.21 -8.15 -10.17
N GLY A 69 10.39 -7.71 -10.60
CA GLY A 69 10.56 -6.68 -11.64
C GLY A 69 10.90 -5.26 -11.16
N LEU A 70 11.02 -4.98 -9.85
CA LEU A 70 11.61 -3.72 -9.39
C LEU A 70 13.10 -3.88 -9.14
N THR A 71 13.91 -3.03 -9.78
CA THR A 71 15.32 -2.90 -9.38
C THR A 71 15.40 -2.20 -8.02
N THR A 72 16.34 -2.63 -7.17
CA THR A 72 16.63 -2.01 -5.86
C THR A 72 16.88 -0.49 -5.94
N SER A 73 17.30 0.00 -7.10
CA SER A 73 17.48 1.43 -7.41
C SER A 73 16.15 2.20 -7.54
N SER A 74 15.13 1.60 -8.16
CA SER A 74 13.80 2.20 -8.31
C SER A 74 13.07 2.32 -6.97
N VAL A 75 13.28 1.34 -6.08
CA VAL A 75 12.79 1.33 -4.70
C VAL A 75 13.40 2.50 -3.92
N MET A 76 14.73 2.64 -3.89
CA MET A 76 15.41 3.72 -3.16
C MET A 76 15.07 5.13 -3.66
N ARG A 77 14.86 5.35 -4.96
CA ARG A 77 14.50 6.68 -5.49
C ARG A 77 13.14 7.17 -4.99
N CYS A 78 12.15 6.28 -4.93
CA CYS A 78 10.79 6.67 -4.55
C CYS A 78 10.57 6.77 -3.03
N GLY A 79 11.40 6.13 -2.20
CA GLY A 79 11.31 6.22 -0.73
C GLY A 79 11.52 7.64 -0.14
N SER A 80 11.97 8.59 -0.95
CA SER A 80 12.12 10.01 -0.57
C SER A 80 10.82 10.83 -0.65
N HIS A 81 9.78 10.30 -1.31
CA HIS A 81 8.49 10.95 -1.48
C HIS A 81 7.38 9.96 -1.11
N SER A 82 6.99 9.95 0.17
CA SER A 82 5.79 9.21 0.60
C SER A 82 4.58 9.76 -0.16
N PRO A 83 3.86 8.93 -0.95
CA PRO A 83 2.67 9.40 -1.64
C PRO A 83 1.53 9.61 -0.63
N GLU A 84 0.80 10.72 -0.74
CA GLU A 84 -0.48 10.86 -0.05
C GLU A 84 -1.48 9.87 -0.69
N ILE A 85 -1.86 8.84 0.07
CA ILE A 85 -2.87 7.88 -0.36
C ILE A 85 -4.25 8.46 0.00
N SER A 86 -4.98 8.90 -1.03
CA SER A 86 -6.41 9.23 -0.92
C SER A 86 -7.22 7.95 -1.11
N VAL A 87 -7.89 7.50 -0.05
CA VAL A 87 -8.86 6.41 -0.07
C VAL A 87 -10.26 6.98 -0.16
#